data_AF-A0A3N5Q3M3-F1
#
_entry.id   AF-A0A3N5Q3M3-F1
#
_cell.length_a   1.000
_cell.length_b   1.000
_cell.length_c   1.000
_cell.angle_alpha   90.00
_cell.angle_beta   90.00
_cell.angle_gamma   90.00
#
_symmetry.space_group_name_H-M   'P 1'
#
loop_
_entity.id
_entity.type
_entity.pdbx_description
1 polymer ?
#
loop_
_entity_poly.entity_id
_entity_poly.type
_entity_poly.pdbx_seq_one_letter_code
_entity_poly.pdbx_strand_id
1 'polypeptide(L)'
;MKNLRFLLNYYRPYAGRMITALAFMIPGTGISLLFPALTGDLVDSIIRSASTEELTRVGLIFLGALAAQAVIGYFVSITTSKTTERVIARLREDLFTHMIRLPLSILSQRRVGELSSRLSSDLTQIQETFSFSLLHMLRQAITLIGSIAIIVSTSLPLTI
;
A
#
# COMPACT_ATOMS: atom_id res chain seq x y z
N MET A 1 -0.93 -23.30 2.63
CA MET A 1 -0.20 -22.49 3.66
C MET A 1 1.33 -22.59 3.59
N LYS A 2 1.94 -23.73 3.21
CA LYS A 2 3.42 -23.86 3.08
C LYS A 2 4.04 -22.88 2.06
N ASN A 3 3.32 -22.53 0.99
CA ASN A 3 3.82 -21.66 -0.08
C ASN A 3 3.99 -20.18 0.36
N LEU A 4 3.18 -19.70 1.32
CA LEU A 4 3.23 -18.30 1.78
C LEU A 4 4.46 -18.02 2.64
N ARG A 5 4.87 -19.00 3.46
CA ARG A 5 6.07 -18.90 4.33
C ARG A 5 7.37 -18.84 3.53
N PHE A 6 7.45 -19.55 2.41
CA PHE A 6 8.62 -19.50 1.51
C PHE A 6 8.82 -18.10 0.92
N LEU A 7 7.73 -17.51 0.41
CA LEU A 7 7.74 -16.16 -0.17
C LEU A 7 8.01 -15.06 0.89
N LEU A 8 7.47 -15.21 2.11
CA LEU A 8 7.74 -14.31 3.23
C LEU A 8 9.23 -14.30 3.63
N ASN A 9 9.93 -15.43 3.51
CA ASN A 9 11.35 -15.51 3.82
C ASN A 9 12.21 -14.76 2.79
N TYR A 10 11.75 -14.67 1.54
CA TYR A 10 12.37 -13.87 0.47
C TYR A 10 12.20 -12.36 0.69
N TYR A 11 11.10 -11.98 1.34
CA TYR A 11 10.76 -10.59 1.66
C TYR A 11 11.47 -10.08 2.93
N ARG A 12 11.87 -10.99 3.81
CA ARG A 12 12.55 -10.73 5.09
C ARG A 12 13.73 -9.75 5.01
N PRO A 13 14.67 -9.83 4.04
CA PRO A 13 15.75 -8.85 3.91
C PRO A 13 15.29 -7.43 3.53
N TYR A 14 14.07 -7.26 3.03
CA TYR A 14 13.49 -5.95 2.70
C TYR A 14 12.48 -5.44 3.73
N ALA A 15 12.28 -6.18 4.84
CA ALA A 15 11.32 -5.83 5.89
C ALA A 15 11.54 -4.42 6.47
N GLY A 16 12.79 -3.96 6.58
CA GLY A 16 13.09 -2.60 7.07
C GLY A 16 12.45 -1.49 6.23
N ARG A 17 12.51 -1.59 4.89
CA ARG A 17 11.87 -0.61 3.99
C ARG A 17 10.34 -0.69 4.05
N MET A 18 9.82 -1.89 4.27
CA MET A 18 8.38 -2.09 4.37
C MET A 18 7.82 -1.59 5.71
N ILE A 19 8.58 -1.72 6.80
CA ILE A 19 8.28 -1.10 8.09
C ILE A 19 8.28 0.42 7.97
N THR A 20 9.25 1.02 7.25
CA THR A 20 9.22 2.47 7.01
C THR A 20 7.98 2.90 6.21
N ALA A 21 7.60 2.14 5.18
CA ALA A 21 6.38 2.43 4.42
C ALA A 21 5.12 2.31 5.29
N LEU A 22 5.02 1.28 6.14
CA LEU A 22 3.94 1.11 7.11
C LEU A 22 3.89 2.27 8.13
N ALA A 23 5.05 2.72 8.61
CA ALA A 23 5.14 3.85 9.53
C ALA A 23 4.65 5.16 8.88
N PHE A 24 5.01 5.42 7.63
CA PHE A 24 4.48 6.57 6.87
C PHE A 24 2.99 6.45 6.55
N MET A 25 2.47 5.23 6.48
CA MET A 25 1.07 5.00 6.17
C MET A 25 0.12 5.45 7.28
N ILE A 26 0.51 5.30 8.55
CA ILE A 26 -0.29 5.71 9.71
C ILE A 26 -0.70 7.20 9.68
N PRO A 27 0.23 8.17 9.56
CA PRO A 27 -0.14 9.57 9.47
C PRO A 27 -0.91 9.90 8.18
N GLY A 28 -0.59 9.22 7.06
CA GLY A 28 -1.34 9.37 5.82
C GLY A 28 -2.82 8.97 5.96
N THR A 29 -3.07 7.86 6.64
CA THR A 29 -4.42 7.42 6.99
C THR A 29 -5.11 8.43 7.92
N GLY A 30 -4.42 8.94 8.94
CA GLY A 30 -4.97 9.98 9.83
C GLY A 30 -5.44 11.23 9.08
N ILE A 31 -4.64 11.73 8.12
CA ILE A 31 -5.01 12.87 7.27
C ILE A 31 -6.21 12.53 6.39
N SER A 32 -6.26 11.33 5.82
CA SER A 32 -7.40 10.91 4.99
C SER A 32 -8.71 10.82 5.78
N LEU A 33 -8.63 10.53 7.08
CA LEU A 33 -9.79 10.48 7.99
C LEU A 33 -10.20 11.86 8.51
N LEU A 34 -9.30 12.84 8.48
CA LEU A 34 -9.63 14.25 8.76
C LEU A 34 -10.38 14.88 7.58
N PHE A 35 -10.30 14.30 6.38
CA PHE A 35 -10.91 14.85 5.17
C PHE A 35 -12.44 15.05 5.29
N PRO A 36 -13.25 14.09 5.79
CA PRO A 36 -14.67 14.31 6.04
C PRO A 36 -14.95 15.41 7.06
N ALA A 37 -14.16 15.49 8.15
CA ALA A 37 -14.33 16.50 9.19
C ALA A 37 -14.03 17.91 8.64
N LEU A 38 -12.91 18.08 7.93
CA LEU A 38 -12.54 19.34 7.29
C LEU A 38 -13.53 19.77 6.21
N THR A 39 -14.12 18.80 5.49
CA THR A 39 -15.19 19.08 4.52
C THR A 39 -16.45 19.56 5.23
N GLY A 40 -16.79 18.96 6.39
CA GLY A 40 -17.88 19.42 7.25
C GLY A 40 -17.68 20.88 7.71
N ASP A 41 -16.49 21.20 8.23
CA ASP A 41 -16.15 22.55 8.66
C ASP A 41 -16.22 23.56 7.50
N LEU A 42 -15.72 23.20 6.31
CA LEU A 42 -15.80 24.02 5.10
C LEU A 42 -17.25 24.32 4.72
N VAL A 43 -18.10 23.29 4.70
CA VAL A 43 -19.52 23.43 4.36
C VAL A 43 -20.24 24.28 5.41
N ASP A 44 -19.97 24.06 6.70
CA ASP A 44 -20.54 24.84 7.79
C ASP A 44 -20.12 26.32 7.75
N SER A 45 -18.86 26.63 7.44
CA SER A 45 -18.40 28.01 7.27
C SER A 45 -19.10 28.70 6.09
N ILE A 46 -19.36 27.98 4.99
CA ILE A 46 -20.12 28.50 3.85
C ILE A 46 -21.58 28.76 4.23
N ILE A 47 -22.22 27.80 4.93
CA ILE A 47 -23.63 27.90 5.33
C ILE A 47 -23.85 29.03 6.36
N ARG A 48 -22.93 29.20 7.32
CA ARG A 48 -23.04 30.23 8.38
C ARG A 48 -22.69 31.64 7.90
N SER A 49 -22.40 31.84 6.61
CA SER A 49 -21.95 33.13 6.06
C SER A 49 -20.70 33.66 6.78
N ALA A 50 -19.73 32.77 7.05
CA ALA A 50 -18.46 33.13 7.66
C ALA A 50 -17.72 34.19 6.84
N SER A 51 -16.88 34.99 7.49
CA SER A 51 -16.09 36.02 6.80
C SER A 51 -15.22 35.41 5.68
N THR A 52 -14.95 36.17 4.63
CA THR A 52 -14.10 35.75 3.50
C THR A 52 -12.72 35.30 3.96
N GLU A 53 -12.23 35.87 5.06
CA GLU A 53 -10.96 35.52 5.68
C GLU A 53 -11.00 34.12 6.33
N GLU A 54 -12.08 33.79 7.03
CA GLU A 54 -12.28 32.49 7.67
C GLU A 54 -12.42 31.37 6.64
N LEU A 55 -13.18 31.63 5.57
CA LEU A 55 -13.31 30.69 4.44
C LEU A 55 -11.97 30.44 3.74
N THR A 56 -11.17 31.50 3.54
CA THR A 56 -9.84 31.39 2.93
C THR A 56 -8.89 30.59 3.84
N ARG A 57 -8.95 30.79 5.16
CA ARG A 57 -8.13 30.06 6.13
C ARG A 57 -8.45 28.57 6.14
N VAL A 58 -9.73 28.19 6.23
CA VAL A 58 -10.14 26.77 6.21
C VAL A 58 -9.78 26.14 4.85
N GLY A 59 -10.00 26.86 3.74
CA GLY A 59 -9.60 26.42 2.40
C GLY A 59 -8.10 26.16 2.26
N LEU A 60 -7.24 27.04 2.81
CA LEU A 60 -5.79 26.85 2.81
C LEU A 60 -5.34 25.66 3.67
N ILE A 61 -5.95 25.46 4.84
CA ILE A 61 -5.67 24.30 5.71
C ILE A 61 -6.04 23.01 4.96
N PHE A 62 -7.20 22.99 4.31
CA PHE A 62 -7.67 21.85 3.53
C PHE A 62 -6.73 21.52 2.36
N LEU A 63 -6.30 22.55 1.62
CA LEU A 63 -5.35 22.39 0.51
C LEU A 63 -3.99 21.89 1.00
N GLY A 64 -3.51 22.37 2.15
CA GLY A 64 -2.30 21.88 2.80
C GLY A 64 -2.41 20.41 3.24
N ALA A 65 -3.56 20.01 3.80
CA ALA A 65 -3.82 18.63 4.18
C ALA A 65 -3.83 17.69 2.96
N LEU A 66 -4.48 18.10 1.86
CA LEU A 66 -4.48 17.37 0.60
C LEU A 66 -3.07 17.20 0.03
N ALA A 67 -2.28 18.27 0.02
CA ALA A 67 -0.89 18.22 -0.44
C ALA A 67 -0.04 17.27 0.41
N ALA A 68 -0.17 17.33 1.74
CA ALA A 68 0.53 16.42 2.64
C ALA A 68 0.12 14.95 2.42
N GLN A 69 -1.19 14.69 2.26
CA GLN A 69 -1.70 13.36 1.97
C GLN A 69 -1.14 12.80 0.64
N ALA A 70 -1.10 13.63 -0.41
CA ALA A 70 -0.56 13.24 -1.70
C ALA A 70 0.94 12.88 -1.61
N VAL A 71 1.72 13.70 -0.90
CA VAL A 71 3.17 13.46 -0.69
C VAL A 71 3.40 12.16 0.08
N ILE A 72 2.69 11.95 1.19
CA ILE A 72 2.80 10.71 1.98
C ILE A 72 2.40 9.50 1.13
N GLY A 73 1.27 9.59 0.42
CA GLY A 73 0.79 8.53 -0.47
C GLY A 73 1.81 8.17 -1.54
N TYR A 74 2.47 9.17 -2.12
CA TYR A 74 3.55 8.97 -3.08
C TYR A 74 4.74 8.20 -2.48
N PHE A 75 5.21 8.60 -1.29
CA PHE A 75 6.34 7.93 -0.62
C PHE A 75 6.04 6.47 -0.25
N VAL A 76 4.83 6.19 0.25
CA VAL A 76 4.39 4.82 0.55
C VAL A 76 4.33 3.99 -0.73
N SER A 77 3.76 4.55 -1.81
CA SER A 77 3.63 3.88 -3.10
C SER A 77 5.00 3.55 -3.71
N ILE A 78 5.90 4.53 -3.82
CA ILE A 78 7.21 4.31 -4.45
C ILE A 78 8.09 3.34 -3.65
N THR A 79 8.06 3.42 -2.32
CA THR A 79 8.83 2.52 -1.45
C THR A 79 8.34 1.09 -1.57
N THR A 80 7.02 0.91 -1.65
CA THR A 80 6.37 -0.38 -1.86
C THR A 80 6.73 -0.97 -3.22
N SER A 81 6.52 -0.22 -4.30
CA SER A 81 6.78 -0.69 -5.66
C SER A 81 8.25 -1.07 -5.86
N LYS A 82 9.19 -0.20 -5.46
CA LYS A 82 10.64 -0.48 -5.55
C LYS A 82 11.05 -1.71 -4.73
N THR A 83 10.39 -1.95 -3.60
CA THR A 83 10.69 -3.11 -2.77
C THR A 83 10.20 -4.39 -3.44
N THR A 84 8.98 -4.40 -3.95
CA THR A 84 8.44 -5.60 -4.59
C THR A 84 9.18 -5.92 -5.89
N GLU A 85 9.50 -4.93 -6.71
CA GLU A 85 10.31 -5.13 -7.92
C GLU A 85 11.64 -5.82 -7.61
N ARG A 86 12.33 -5.42 -6.53
CA ARG A 86 13.59 -6.05 -6.11
C ARG A 86 13.42 -7.49 -5.65
N VAL A 87 12.36 -7.77 -4.89
CA VAL A 87 12.06 -9.15 -4.45
C VAL A 87 11.79 -10.04 -5.66
N ILE A 88 11.00 -9.57 -6.62
CA ILE A 88 10.66 -10.32 -7.84
C ILE A 88 11.87 -10.49 -8.74
N ALA A 89 12.71 -9.46 -8.89
CA ALA A 89 13.96 -9.57 -9.65
C ALA A 89 14.86 -10.67 -9.09
N ARG A 90 15.03 -10.73 -7.76
CA ARG A 90 15.82 -11.78 -7.11
C ARG A 90 15.18 -13.16 -7.22
N LEU A 91 13.84 -13.25 -7.14
CA LEU A 91 13.14 -14.51 -7.33
C LEU A 91 13.30 -15.02 -8.78
N ARG A 92 13.26 -14.10 -9.75
CA ARG A 92 13.51 -14.41 -11.16
C ARG A 92 14.91 -14.96 -11.35
N GLU A 93 15.92 -14.31 -10.79
CA GLU A 93 17.32 -14.74 -10.87
C GLU A 93 17.54 -16.16 -10.33
N ASP A 94 17.01 -16.46 -9.13
CA ASP A 94 17.15 -17.78 -8.52
C ASP A 94 16.41 -18.86 -9.32
N LEU A 95 15.21 -18.57 -9.84
CA LEU A 95 14.46 -19.53 -10.64
C LEU A 95 15.11 -19.78 -12.00
N PHE A 96 15.63 -18.74 -12.67
CA PHE A 96 16.40 -18.92 -13.90
C PHE A 96 17.66 -19.75 -13.64
N THR A 97 18.39 -19.46 -12.55
CA THR A 97 19.60 -20.20 -12.17
C THR A 97 19.29 -21.67 -11.87
N HIS A 98 18.14 -21.96 -11.27
CA HIS A 98 17.69 -23.34 -11.06
C HIS A 98 17.31 -24.03 -12.37
N MET A 99 16.60 -23.33 -13.28
CA MET A 99 16.19 -23.88 -14.56
C MET A 99 17.37 -24.26 -15.46
N ILE A 100 18.44 -23.47 -15.50
CA ILE A 100 19.62 -23.79 -16.33
C ILE A 100 20.42 -24.98 -15.79
N ARG A 101 20.20 -25.37 -14.53
CA ARG A 101 20.86 -26.52 -13.88
C ARG A 101 20.02 -27.80 -13.93
N LEU A 102 18.84 -27.77 -14.56
CA LEU A 102 17.97 -28.94 -14.63
C LEU A 102 18.56 -30.02 -15.57
N PRO A 103 18.35 -31.31 -15.27
CA PRO A 103 18.76 -32.41 -16.15
C PRO A 103 18.11 -32.31 -17.53
N LEU A 104 18.88 -32.63 -18.57
CA LEU A 104 18.42 -32.65 -19.97
C LEU A 104 17.20 -33.54 -20.20
N SER A 105 17.01 -34.59 -19.38
CA SER A 105 15.84 -35.47 -19.42
C SER A 105 14.52 -34.77 -19.09
N ILE A 106 14.54 -33.72 -18.28
CA ILE A 106 13.36 -32.92 -17.94
C ILE A 106 13.15 -31.83 -19.00
N LEU A 107 14.24 -31.24 -19.49
CA LEU A 107 14.22 -30.25 -20.58
C LEU A 107 13.78 -30.84 -21.93
N SER A 108 13.95 -32.15 -22.14
CA SER A 108 13.49 -32.82 -23.37
C SER A 108 11.99 -33.17 -23.34
N GLN A 109 11.38 -33.26 -22.15
CA GLN A 109 9.94 -33.59 -21.98
C GLN A 109 9.03 -32.37 -22.06
N ARG A 110 9.56 -31.15 -21.92
CA ARG A 110 8.81 -29.88 -21.91
C ARG A 110 9.50 -28.88 -22.83
N ARG A 111 8.74 -28.18 -23.70
CA ARG A 111 9.31 -27.13 -24.56
C ARG A 111 9.89 -26.02 -23.67
N VAL A 112 11.17 -25.67 -23.84
CA VAL A 112 11.86 -24.61 -23.06
C VAL A 112 11.10 -23.27 -23.10
N GLY A 113 10.45 -22.95 -24.23
CA GLY A 113 9.60 -21.76 -24.37
C GLY A 113 8.33 -21.78 -23.50
N GLU A 114 7.75 -22.95 -23.23
CA GLU A 114 6.60 -23.08 -22.33
C GLU A 114 7.02 -22.84 -20.87
N LEU A 115 8.18 -23.35 -20.46
CA LEU A 115 8.71 -23.16 -19.11
C LEU A 115 9.07 -21.69 -18.82
N SER A 116 9.71 -21.00 -19.78
CA SER A 116 10.03 -19.57 -19.64
C SER A 116 8.78 -18.68 -19.61
N SER A 117 7.77 -19.02 -20.43
CA SER A 117 6.47 -18.33 -20.45
C SER A 117 5.72 -18.53 -19.14
N ARG A 118 5.60 -19.78 -18.66
CA ARG A 118 4.99 -20.09 -17.36
C ARG A 118 5.73 -19.40 -16.21
N LEU A 119 7.06 -19.44 -16.21
CA LEU A 119 7.87 -18.74 -15.21
C LEU A 119 7.57 -17.24 -15.19
N SER A 120 7.55 -16.58 -16.34
CA SER A 120 7.29 -15.13 -16.41
C SER A 120 5.86 -14.78 -16.02
N SER A 121 4.88 -15.55 -16.50
CA SER A 121 3.46 -15.42 -16.14
C SER A 121 3.25 -15.57 -14.63
N ASP A 122 3.75 -16.67 -14.06
CA ASP A 122 3.54 -17.02 -12.66
C ASP A 122 4.27 -16.03 -11.73
N LEU A 123 5.47 -15.58 -12.13
CA LEU A 123 6.19 -14.51 -11.41
C LEU A 123 5.42 -13.19 -11.42
N THR A 124 4.77 -12.86 -12.54
CA THR A 124 3.96 -11.63 -12.64
C THR A 124 2.70 -11.74 -11.77
N GLN A 125 2.02 -12.89 -11.73
CA GLN A 125 0.89 -13.11 -10.82
C GLN A 125 1.31 -13.05 -9.35
N ILE A 126 2.47 -13.61 -8.99
CA ILE A 126 3.04 -13.49 -7.64
C ILE A 126 3.35 -12.02 -7.35
N GLN A 127 3.91 -11.28 -8.31
CA GLN A 127 4.18 -9.85 -8.17
C GLN A 127 2.91 -9.06 -7.88
N GLU A 128 1.84 -9.25 -8.63
CA GLU A 128 0.57 -8.53 -8.44
C GLU A 128 -0.09 -8.87 -7.10
N THR A 129 -0.14 -10.17 -6.77
CA THR A 129 -0.75 -10.65 -5.53
C THR A 129 -0.05 -10.05 -4.30
N PHE A 130 1.29 -9.95 -4.32
CA PHE A 130 2.04 -9.42 -3.19
C PHE A 130 2.19 -7.89 -3.19
N SER A 131 2.41 -7.26 -4.35
CA SER A 131 2.58 -5.79 -4.45
C SER A 131 1.29 -5.08 -4.09
N PHE A 132 0.16 -5.56 -4.63
CA PHE A 132 -1.12 -4.92 -4.45
C PHE A 132 -1.89 -5.54 -3.30
N SER A 133 -2.17 -6.85 -3.31
CA SER A 133 -3.19 -7.37 -2.39
C SER A 133 -2.77 -7.33 -0.92
N LEU A 134 -1.56 -7.78 -0.57
CA LEU A 134 -1.19 -7.90 0.85
C LEU A 134 -1.03 -6.54 1.55
N LEU A 135 -0.29 -5.61 0.92
CA LEU A 135 -0.06 -4.28 1.48
C LEU A 135 -1.32 -3.42 1.43
N HIS A 136 -2.14 -3.56 0.38
CA HIS A 136 -3.43 -2.89 0.33
C HIS A 136 -4.38 -3.44 1.39
N MET A 137 -4.44 -4.74 1.64
CA MET A 137 -5.23 -5.32 2.74
C MET A 137 -4.80 -4.77 4.10
N LEU A 138 -3.49 -4.70 4.37
CA LEU A 138 -2.97 -4.08 5.60
C LEU A 138 -3.38 -2.61 5.71
N ARG A 139 -3.32 -1.87 4.60
CA ARG A 139 -3.79 -0.49 4.55
C ARG A 139 -5.26 -0.37 4.88
N GLN A 140 -6.10 -1.15 4.22
CA GLN A 140 -7.54 -1.11 4.44
C GLN A 140 -7.90 -1.53 5.87
N ALA A 141 -7.18 -2.49 6.46
CA ALA A 141 -7.37 -2.87 7.86
C ALA A 141 -7.01 -1.73 8.83
N ILE A 142 -5.86 -1.06 8.63
CA ILE A 142 -5.45 0.08 9.45
C ILE A 142 -6.43 1.24 9.29
N THR A 143 -6.86 1.55 8.07
CA THR A 143 -7.88 2.57 7.80
C THR A 143 -9.19 2.22 8.48
N LEU A 144 -9.67 0.98 8.38
CA LEU A 144 -10.91 0.54 9.03
C LEU A 144 -10.84 0.73 10.55
N ILE A 145 -9.77 0.25 11.19
CA ILE A 145 -9.58 0.37 12.64
C ILE A 145 -9.47 1.85 13.04
N GLY A 146 -8.71 2.65 12.30
CA GLY A 146 -8.58 4.09 12.53
C GLY A 146 -9.91 4.82 12.39
N SER A 147 -10.70 4.50 11.37
CA SER A 147 -12.00 5.13 11.13
C SER A 147 -12.99 4.81 12.24
N ILE A 148 -13.05 3.55 12.67
CA ILE A 148 -13.90 3.13 13.80
C ILE A 148 -13.47 3.86 15.07
N ALA A 149 -12.18 3.94 15.36
CA ALA A 149 -11.67 4.64 16.54
C ALA A 149 -12.08 6.12 16.55
N ILE A 150 -11.95 6.83 15.42
CA ILE A 150 -12.35 8.24 15.29
C ILE A 150 -13.86 8.41 15.43
N ILE A 151 -14.66 7.55 14.79
CA ILE A 151 -16.12 7.62 14.91
C ILE A 151 -16.51 7.44 16.37
N VAL A 152 -16.02 6.39 17.03
CA VAL A 152 -16.31 6.10 18.44
C VAL A 152 -15.88 7.27 19.34
N SER A 153 -14.68 7.84 19.14
CA SER A 153 -14.23 8.98 19.96
C SER A 153 -15.05 10.25 19.74
N THR A 154 -15.59 10.46 18.53
CA THR A 154 -16.34 11.67 18.17
C THR A 154 -17.82 11.56 18.47
N SER A 155 -18.39 10.34 18.42
CA SER A 155 -19.81 10.08 18.72
C SER A 155 -20.09 9.69 20.18
N LEU A 156 -19.10 9.19 20.93
CA LEU A 156 -19.22 8.98 22.39
C LEU A 156 -19.67 10.25 23.14
N PRO A 157 -19.10 11.46 22.86
CA PRO A 157 -19.54 12.71 23.48
C PRO A 157 -20.94 13.19 23.06
N LEU A 158 -21.52 12.64 21.99
CA LEU A 158 -22.86 13.00 21.49
C LEU A 158 -23.93 11.98 21.91
N THR A 159 -23.53 10.82 22.43
CA THR A 159 -24.43 9.72 22.81
C THR A 159 -24.61 9.59 24.32
N ILE A 160 -23.74 10.21 25.12
CA ILE A 160 -23.83 10.24 26.59
C ILE A 160 -24.21 11.65 27.04
#